data_AF-A0A957N694-F1
#
_entry.id   AF-A0A957N694-F1
#
_cell.length_a   1.000
_cell.length_b   1.000
_cell.length_c   1.000
_cell.angle_alpha   90.00
_cell.angle_beta   90.00
_cell.angle_gamma   90.00
#
_symmetry.space_group_name_H-M   'P 1'
#
loop_
_entity.id
_entity.type
_entity.pdbx_description
1 polymer ?
#
loop_
_entity_poly.entity_id
_entity_poly.type
_entity_poly.pdbx_seq_one_letter_code
_entity_poly.pdbx_strand_id
1 'polypeptide(L)'
;MIPEEVLAHKREPQDDDEIVEIYELGRSPEGEVLRSNRRLYMQLHAFGDCTDVAPLIAALDAAKLPGTLYLDINDPRGVGLLTYSEDPEFFLTTLRTFLLAEPFVSLTPKPELTMMGRTY
;
A
#
# COMPACT_ATOMS: atom_id res chain seq x y z
N MET A 1 -26.99 40.00 -32.84
CA MET A 1 -26.97 40.34 -31.40
C MET A 1 -28.23 39.75 -30.82
N ILE A 2 -28.14 38.54 -30.24
CA ILE A 2 -29.26 37.79 -29.65
C ILE A 2 -29.10 37.89 -28.12
N PRO A 3 -30.16 38.18 -27.34
CA PRO A 3 -30.03 38.47 -25.92
C PRO A 3 -29.66 37.23 -25.09
N GLU A 4 -28.89 37.49 -24.03
CA GLU A 4 -28.55 36.57 -22.94
C GLU A 4 -29.79 36.03 -22.25
N GLU A 5 -30.13 34.76 -22.46
CA GLU A 5 -30.76 33.91 -21.43
C GLU A 5 -30.26 32.48 -21.64
N VAL A 6 -28.98 32.26 -21.31
CA VAL A 6 -28.48 30.91 -21.06
C VAL A 6 -29.13 30.47 -19.76
N LEU A 7 -30.06 29.52 -19.83
CA LEU A 7 -30.70 28.89 -18.68
C LEU A 7 -29.64 28.54 -17.63
N ALA A 8 -29.61 29.31 -16.53
CA ALA A 8 -28.92 28.91 -15.32
C ALA A 8 -29.65 27.65 -14.82
N HIS A 9 -29.03 26.48 -15.01
CA HIS A 9 -29.42 25.27 -14.31
C HIS A 9 -29.13 25.51 -12.84
N LYS A 10 -30.12 26.05 -12.13
CA LYS A 10 -30.11 26.23 -10.69
C LYS A 10 -30.14 24.81 -10.11
N ARG A 11 -28.96 24.27 -9.77
CA ARG A 11 -28.85 23.03 -9.00
C ARG A 11 -29.68 23.23 -7.74
N GLU A 12 -30.77 22.49 -7.62
CA GLU A 12 -31.48 22.37 -6.36
C GLU A 12 -30.50 21.79 -5.32
N PRO A 13 -30.57 22.25 -4.06
CA PRO A 13 -29.75 21.67 -3.00
C PRO A 13 -30.19 20.21 -2.86
N GLN A 14 -29.31 19.31 -3.28
CA GLN A 14 -29.54 17.88 -3.15
C GLN A 14 -29.47 17.56 -1.66
N ASP A 15 -30.57 17.02 -1.13
CA ASP A 15 -30.72 16.59 0.26
C ASP A 15 -29.52 15.74 0.69
N ASP A 16 -28.97 16.15 1.84
CA ASP A 16 -28.10 15.47 2.80
C ASP A 16 -26.91 14.64 2.31
N ASP A 17 -25.77 14.89 2.96
CA ASP A 17 -24.59 14.03 3.02
C ASP A 17 -24.98 12.55 3.13
N GLU A 18 -25.18 11.86 1.99
CA GLU A 18 -25.39 10.43 1.95
C GLU A 18 -24.07 9.79 2.40
N ILE A 19 -23.94 9.51 3.70
CA ILE A 19 -22.74 8.92 4.28
C ILE A 19 -22.55 7.56 3.62
N VAL A 20 -21.63 7.50 2.66
CA VAL A 20 -21.28 6.27 1.97
C VAL A 20 -20.76 5.27 3.00
N GLU A 21 -21.43 4.13 3.12
CA GLU A 21 -21.00 3.05 4.00
C GLU A 21 -19.72 2.43 3.45
N ILE A 22 -18.59 2.72 4.10
CA ILE A 22 -17.25 2.27 3.67
C ILE A 22 -16.71 1.14 4.57
N TYR A 23 -17.55 0.40 5.28
CA TYR A 23 -17.05 -0.70 6.10
C TYR A 23 -16.67 -1.90 5.24
N GLU A 24 -15.50 -2.47 5.53
CA GLU A 24 -15.15 -3.80 5.07
C GLU A 24 -15.99 -4.82 5.85
N LEU A 25 -16.66 -5.74 5.13
CA LEU A 25 -17.50 -6.77 5.72
C LEU A 25 -16.79 -8.13 5.67
N GLY A 26 -16.69 -8.78 6.81
CA GLY A 26 -16.15 -10.13 6.95
C GLY A 26 -17.10 -11.06 7.72
N ARG A 27 -16.67 -12.31 7.91
CA ARG A 27 -17.34 -13.26 8.80
C ARG A 27 -16.34 -13.94 9.72
N SER A 28 -16.73 -14.14 10.98
CA SER A 28 -15.98 -14.98 11.91
C SER A 28 -16.12 -16.47 11.54
N PRO A 29 -15.27 -17.37 12.08
CA PRO A 29 -15.46 -18.82 11.93
C PRO A 29 -16.84 -19.31 12.36
N GLU A 30 -17.46 -18.65 13.34
CA GLU A 30 -18.81 -18.93 13.85
C GLU A 30 -19.93 -18.28 13.02
N GLY A 31 -19.58 -17.49 12.00
CA GLY A 31 -20.51 -16.90 11.03
C GLY A 31 -21.01 -15.50 11.37
N GLU A 32 -20.53 -14.90 12.46
CA GLU A 32 -20.88 -13.53 12.89
C GLU A 32 -20.36 -12.50 11.89
N VAL A 33 -21.12 -11.42 11.67
CA VAL A 33 -20.72 -10.35 10.75
C VAL A 33 -19.63 -9.50 11.40
N LEU A 34 -18.48 -9.44 10.75
CA LEU A 34 -17.39 -8.54 11.11
C LEU A 34 -17.49 -7.26 10.29
N ARG A 35 -17.20 -6.12 10.92
CA ARG A 35 -17.14 -4.80 10.27
C ARG A 35 -15.82 -4.13 10.63
N SER A 36 -15.11 -3.61 9.64
CA SER A 36 -13.88 -2.84 9.84
C SER A 36 -13.94 -1.53 9.07
N ASN A 37 -13.58 -0.44 9.72
CA ASN A 37 -13.25 0.84 9.06
C ASN A 37 -11.74 1.11 9.07
N ARG A 38 -10.93 0.15 9.53
CA ARG A 38 -9.47 0.24 9.50
C ARG A 38 -9.01 0.05 8.06
N ARG A 39 -7.93 0.76 7.70
CA ARG A 39 -7.31 0.70 6.38
C ARG A 39 -5.92 0.16 6.54
N LEU A 40 -5.66 -0.97 5.92
CA LEU A 40 -4.31 -1.48 5.80
C LEU A 40 -3.76 -1.03 4.46
N TYR A 41 -2.71 -0.22 4.47
CA TYR A 41 -1.93 0.14 3.30
C TYR A 41 -0.83 -0.90 3.12
N MET A 42 -0.52 -1.24 1.87
CA MET A 42 0.45 -2.25 1.50
C MET A 42 1.34 -1.71 0.39
N GLN A 43 2.66 -1.89 0.52
CA GLN A 43 3.61 -1.53 -0.53
C GLN A 43 4.53 -2.72 -0.83
N LEU A 44 4.55 -3.14 -2.09
CA LEU A 44 5.50 -4.10 -2.63
C LEU A 44 6.61 -3.36 -3.35
N HIS A 45 7.85 -3.53 -2.92
CA HIS A 45 9.05 -3.18 -3.68
C HIS A 45 9.66 -4.43 -4.30
N ALA A 46 10.15 -4.30 -5.54
CA ALA A 46 10.90 -5.35 -6.21
C ALA A 46 12.34 -4.89 -6.42
N PHE A 47 13.27 -5.80 -6.18
CA PHE A 47 14.71 -5.56 -6.31
C PHE A 47 15.37 -6.67 -7.12
N GLY A 48 16.46 -6.34 -7.79
CA GLY A 48 17.43 -7.26 -8.38
C GLY A 48 18.77 -7.19 -7.66
N ASP A 49 19.75 -7.93 -8.19
CA ASP A 49 21.13 -7.99 -7.68
C ASP A 49 21.30 -8.48 -6.24
N CYS A 50 20.30 -9.17 -5.71
CA CYS A 50 20.41 -9.89 -4.45
C CYS A 50 21.13 -11.23 -4.67
N THR A 51 22.43 -11.29 -4.34
CA THR A 51 23.21 -12.55 -4.39
C THR A 51 23.13 -13.38 -3.12
N ASP A 52 22.80 -12.75 -2.00
CA ASP A 52 22.63 -13.39 -0.70
C ASP A 52 21.46 -12.72 0.02
N VAL A 53 20.44 -13.52 0.35
CA VAL A 53 19.23 -13.05 1.02
C VAL A 53 19.40 -12.97 2.55
N ALA A 54 20.42 -13.62 3.12
CA ALA A 54 20.59 -13.70 4.57
C ALA A 54 20.75 -12.33 5.25
N PRO A 55 21.52 -11.36 4.70
CA PRO A 55 21.62 -10.02 5.28
C PRO A 55 20.28 -9.27 5.28
N LEU A 56 19.45 -9.46 4.23
CA LEU A 56 18.14 -8.82 4.12
C LEU A 56 17.21 -9.34 5.22
N ILE A 57 17.20 -10.67 5.43
CA ILE A 57 16.43 -11.30 6.50
C ILE A 57 16.86 -10.78 7.87
N ALA A 58 18.16 -10.70 8.13
CA ALA A 58 18.70 -10.20 9.40
C ALA A 58 18.31 -8.73 9.64
N ALA A 59 18.39 -7.87 8.61
CA ALA A 59 17.99 -6.48 8.69
C ALA A 59 16.48 -6.32 8.96
N LEU A 60 15.65 -7.10 8.28
CA LEU A 60 14.20 -7.10 8.50
C LEU A 60 13.82 -7.59 9.90
N ASP A 61 14.46 -8.67 10.39
CA ASP A 61 14.22 -9.18 11.74
C ASP A 61 14.66 -8.18 12.81
N ALA A 62 15.78 -7.48 12.61
CA ALA A 62 16.24 -6.43 13.53
C ALA A 62 15.30 -5.21 13.54
N ALA A 63 14.80 -4.80 12.38
CA ALA A 63 13.93 -3.64 12.24
C ALA A 63 12.49 -3.90 12.71
N LYS A 64 12.09 -5.17 12.84
CA LYS A 64 10.73 -5.60 13.24
C LYS A 64 9.63 -4.94 12.39
N LEU A 65 9.93 -4.70 11.12
CA LEU A 65 8.97 -4.10 10.20
C LEU A 65 7.92 -5.14 9.80
N PRO A 66 6.62 -4.78 9.81
CA PRO A 66 5.57 -5.65 9.29
C PRO A 66 5.78 -5.88 7.79
N GLY A 67 5.99 -7.13 7.41
CA GLY A 67 6.21 -7.46 6.00
C GLY A 67 6.57 -8.91 5.73
N THR A 68 6.84 -9.19 4.46
CA THR A 68 7.27 -10.49 3.96
C THR A 68 8.29 -10.28 2.84
N LEU A 69 9.37 -11.06 2.88
CA LEU A 69 10.38 -11.10 1.84
C LEU A 69 10.15 -12.33 0.96
N TYR A 70 10.03 -12.12 -0.34
CA TYR A 70 9.85 -13.14 -1.35
C TYR A 70 11.12 -13.31 -2.17
N LEU A 71 11.42 -14.54 -2.57
CA LEU A 71 12.35 -14.82 -3.66
C LEU A 71 11.59 -14.72 -4.99
N ASP A 72 12.18 -14.04 -5.96
CA ASP A 72 11.57 -13.86 -7.28
C ASP A 72 11.72 -15.14 -8.13
N ILE A 73 10.61 -15.68 -8.62
CA ILE A 73 10.63 -16.85 -9.50
C ILE A 73 11.13 -16.52 -10.92
N ASN A 74 11.00 -15.27 -11.35
CA ASN A 74 11.35 -14.82 -12.70
C ASN A 74 12.77 -14.24 -12.78
N ASP A 75 13.39 -13.92 -11.65
CA ASP A 75 14.76 -13.45 -11.55
C ASP A 75 15.49 -14.19 -10.41
N PRO A 76 16.47 -15.07 -10.72
CA PRO A 76 17.25 -15.78 -9.70
C PRO A 76 18.02 -14.88 -8.72
N ARG A 77 18.21 -13.60 -9.05
CA ARG A 77 18.82 -12.57 -8.17
C ARG A 77 17.79 -11.54 -7.70
N GLY A 78 16.51 -11.83 -7.90
CA GLY A 78 15.40 -10.95 -7.57
C GLY A 78 14.80 -11.27 -6.20
N VAL A 79 14.37 -10.22 -5.51
CA VAL A 79 13.60 -10.32 -4.27
C VAL A 79 12.46 -9.31 -4.26
N GLY A 80 11.35 -9.66 -3.61
CA GLY A 80 10.22 -8.77 -3.39
C GLY A 80 10.02 -8.52 -1.90
N LEU A 81 9.94 -7.26 -1.48
CA LEU A 81 9.60 -6.89 -0.11
C LEU A 81 8.19 -6.30 -0.07
N LEU A 82 7.24 -7.05 0.50
CA LEU A 82 5.92 -6.55 0.83
C LEU A 82 5.94 -6.01 2.26
N THR A 83 5.54 -4.76 2.46
CA THR A 83 5.32 -4.17 3.80
C THR A 83 3.91 -3.63 3.92
N TYR A 84 3.42 -3.48 5.15
CA TYR A 84 2.08 -2.98 5.39
C TYR A 84 1.97 -2.16 6.67
N SER A 85 1.07 -1.18 6.68
CA SER A 85 0.84 -0.29 7.82
C SER A 85 -0.56 0.28 7.76
N GLU A 86 -1.16 0.56 8.92
CA GLU A 86 -2.40 1.34 8.98
C GLU A 86 -2.15 2.86 8.93
N ASP A 87 -0.92 3.25 9.29
CA ASP A 87 -0.44 4.62 9.15
C ASP A 87 0.19 4.80 7.75
N PRO A 88 -0.37 5.66 6.87
CA PRO A 88 0.21 5.94 5.56
C PRO A 88 1.54 6.72 5.64
N GLU A 89 1.85 7.41 6.74
CA GLU A 89 3.12 8.14 6.90
C GLU A 89 4.31 7.19 7.03
N PHE A 90 4.08 5.96 7.49
CA PHE A 90 5.08 4.87 7.57
C PHE A 90 5.92 4.71 6.30
N PHE A 91 5.29 4.78 5.12
CA PHE A 91 5.94 4.54 3.83
C PHE A 91 6.88 5.67 3.42
N LEU A 92 6.59 6.90 3.86
CA LEU A 92 7.40 8.09 3.55
C LEU A 92 8.49 8.34 4.60
N THR A 93 8.36 7.75 5.78
CA THR A 93 9.25 7.94 6.92
C THR A 93 10.05 6.67 7.20
N THR A 94 9.54 5.80 8.07
CA THR A 94 10.22 4.61 8.60
C THR A 94 10.70 3.68 7.49
N LEU A 95 9.82 3.32 6.56
CA LEU A 95 10.18 2.42 5.46
C LEU A 95 11.21 3.06 4.53
N ARG A 96 11.02 4.33 4.18
CA ARG A 96 11.96 5.05 3.31
C ARG A 96 13.36 5.07 3.91
N THR A 97 13.48 5.40 5.20
CA THR A 97 14.77 5.40 5.91
C THR A 97 15.39 4.01 5.94
N PHE A 98 14.59 2.97 6.18
CA PHE A 98 15.07 1.59 6.18
C PHE A 98 15.61 1.15 4.81
N LEU A 99 14.90 1.45 3.72
CA LEU A 99 15.30 1.07 2.36
C LEU A 99 16.53 1.83 1.85
N LEU A 100 16.82 3.00 2.43
CA LEU A 100 18.03 3.78 2.12
C LEU A 100 19.27 3.33 2.92
N ALA A 101 19.14 2.30 3.75
CA ALA A 101 20.24 1.70 4.50
C ALA A 101 20.65 0.34 3.91
N GLU A 102 21.83 -0.13 4.29
CA GLU A 102 22.24 -1.50 4.00
C GLU A 102 21.31 -2.52 4.67
N PRO A 103 21.05 -3.67 4.04
CA PRO A 103 21.56 -4.11 2.73
C PRO A 103 20.73 -3.63 1.53
N PHE A 104 19.60 -2.95 1.75
CA PHE A 104 18.63 -2.64 0.70
C PHE A 104 19.13 -1.57 -0.29
N VAL A 105 19.90 -0.60 0.19
CA VAL A 105 20.49 0.46 -0.66
C VAL A 105 21.43 -0.08 -1.74
N SER A 106 22.01 -1.26 -1.50
CA SER A 106 22.92 -1.94 -2.43
C SER A 106 22.20 -2.77 -3.51
N LEU A 107 20.87 -2.91 -3.43
CA LEU A 107 20.08 -3.64 -4.42
C LEU A 107 19.67 -2.75 -5.58
N THR A 108 19.40 -3.36 -6.74
CA THR A 108 18.90 -2.64 -7.91
C THR A 108 17.37 -2.55 -7.87
N PRO A 109 16.75 -1.37 -7.70
CA PRO A 109 15.30 -1.26 -7.69
C PRO A 109 14.69 -1.57 -9.06
N LYS A 110 13.50 -2.18 -9.08
CA LYS A 110 12.66 -2.41 -10.26
C LYS A 110 11.33 -1.66 -10.13
N PRO A 111 11.30 -0.33 -10.36
CA PRO A 111 10.11 0.49 -10.16
C PRO A 111 8.89 0.03 -10.95
N GLU A 112 9.09 -0.57 -12.12
CA GLU A 112 8.06 -1.13 -12.99
C GLU A 112 7.29 -2.31 -12.39
N LEU A 113 7.82 -2.94 -11.33
CA LEU A 113 7.19 -4.02 -10.57
C LEU A 113 6.75 -3.59 -9.16
N THR A 114 6.88 -2.31 -8.83
CA THR A 114 6.45 -1.77 -7.53
C THR A 114 4.94 -1.58 -7.52
N MET A 115 4.28 -1.95 -6.42
CA MET A 115 2.83 -1.82 -6.26
C MET A 115 2.47 -1.16 -4.92
N MET A 116 1.44 -0.32 -4.93
CA MET A 116 0.82 0.25 -3.73
C MET A 116 -0.65 -0.15 -3.70
N GLY A 117 -1.11 -0.64 -2.56
CA GLY A 117 -2.49 -1.08 -2.35
C GLY A 117 -3.04 -0.63 -1.00
N ARG A 118 -4.36 -0.74 -0.84
CA ARG A 118 -5.03 -0.57 0.45
C ARG A 118 -6.27 -1.44 0.54
N THR A 119 -6.67 -1.82 1.76
CA THR A 119 -7.99 -2.44 2.01
C THR A 119 -9.11 -1.40 1.96
N TYR A 120 -10.33 -1.87 1.69
CA TYR A 120 -11.56 -1.07 1.59
C TYR A 120 -12.60 -1.57 2.57
#